data_AF-A0A1V5HAW3-F1
#
_entry.id   AF-A0A1V5HAW3-F1
#
_cell.length_a   1.000
_cell.length_b   1.000
_cell.length_c   1.000
_cell.angle_alpha   90.00
_cell.angle_beta   90.00
_cell.angle_gamma   90.00
#
_symmetry.space_group_name_H-M   'P 1'
#
loop_
_entity.id
_entity.type
_entity.pdbx_description
1 polymer ?
#
loop_
_entity_poly.entity_id
_entity_poly.type
_entity_poly.pdbx_seq_one_letter_code
_entity_poly.pdbx_strand_id
1 'polypeptide(L)'
;MQNKRMFAHDYTRVGFYMITLTTAGRRPLFGSCRDDRVQLSPAGEVVRRRWLEIPKHRPGIETNTLVVMPDHLHGIVYVKEPLPKPVGLTIRGYKSGATSELRRLLNNPTLDVWEEGYNDRIVMCSDTLQTERHYIRDNPRRYCLRKAHPDLFVRVNRLDSPRLPTSMTWAGYGNLFLLDKPVLLPVQVSRSVAPEEMESLKADVAEQTAAGAVMVSPFLSPGEKAIAALVMAQEHGSLILLKPDGFPPLYKPSGVYFDLCAQGRLLVLSAFSYTGRRQPLTRERCLRMNEWVQEMCGKNAAPQ
;
A
#
# COMPACT_ATOMS: atom_id res chain seq x y z
N MET A 1 23.78 2.08 -10.11
CA MET A 1 22.53 1.75 -10.84
C MET A 1 21.81 0.63 -10.10
N GLN A 2 20.66 0.91 -9.51
CA GLN A 2 19.82 -0.15 -8.94
C GLN A 2 19.33 -1.02 -10.12
N ASN A 3 19.58 -2.32 -10.10
CA ASN A 3 19.18 -3.19 -11.20
C ASN A 3 17.64 -3.24 -11.24
N LYS A 4 17.05 -2.55 -12.23
CA LYS A 4 15.60 -2.48 -12.46
C LYS A 4 15.01 -3.80 -12.95
N ARG A 5 15.89 -4.74 -13.31
CA ARG A 5 15.55 -6.03 -13.90
C ARG A 5 16.05 -7.19 -13.03
N MET A 6 15.33 -8.31 -13.02
CA MET A 6 15.81 -9.52 -12.34
C MET A 6 17.18 -9.93 -12.91
N PHE A 7 18.17 -10.02 -12.02
CA PHE A 7 19.54 -10.38 -12.38
C PHE A 7 19.62 -11.81 -12.92
N ALA A 8 20.42 -12.02 -13.96
CA ALA A 8 20.68 -13.31 -14.60
C ALA A 8 19.41 -14.09 -15.06
N HIS A 9 18.28 -13.40 -15.26
CA HIS A 9 17.07 -14.04 -15.78
C HIS A 9 17.09 -14.13 -17.32
N ASP A 10 16.64 -15.26 -17.86
CA ASP A 10 16.43 -15.45 -19.30
C ASP A 10 15.01 -14.98 -19.70
N TYR A 11 14.98 -13.85 -20.39
CA TYR A 11 13.75 -13.16 -20.82
C TYR A 11 13.17 -13.68 -22.14
N THR A 12 13.68 -14.80 -22.65
CA THR A 12 13.08 -15.53 -23.75
C THR A 12 12.11 -16.61 -23.28
N ARG A 13 12.16 -16.98 -21.99
CA ARG A 13 11.41 -18.13 -21.46
C ARG A 13 9.90 -17.88 -21.36
N VAL A 14 9.17 -18.99 -21.34
CA VAL A 14 7.75 -19.00 -20.95
C VAL A 14 7.61 -18.52 -19.52
N GLY A 15 6.64 -17.64 -19.28
CA GLY A 15 6.40 -17.10 -17.94
C GLY A 15 5.61 -15.80 -17.94
N PHE A 16 5.28 -15.34 -16.73
CA PHE A 16 4.60 -14.06 -16.52
C PHE A 16 5.63 -13.00 -16.08
N TYR A 17 5.68 -11.92 -16.84
CA TYR A 17 6.55 -10.78 -16.60
C TYR A 17 5.68 -9.59 -16.21
N MET A 18 5.71 -9.20 -14.94
CA MET A 18 5.08 -7.97 -14.50
C MET A 18 6.00 -6.80 -14.83
N ILE A 19 5.56 -5.94 -15.72
CA ILE A 19 6.32 -4.80 -16.24
C ILE A 19 5.74 -3.51 -15.68
N THR A 20 6.61 -2.60 -15.25
CA THR A 20 6.26 -1.22 -14.92
C THR A 20 7.00 -0.26 -15.84
N LEU A 21 6.24 0.56 -16.57
CA LEU A 21 6.78 1.62 -17.43
C LEU A 21 6.42 2.98 -16.82
N THR A 22 7.43 3.77 -16.49
CA THR A 22 7.25 5.11 -15.90
C THR A 22 7.46 6.17 -16.98
N THR A 23 6.68 7.25 -16.91
CA THR A 23 6.92 8.43 -17.73
C THR A 23 8.21 9.15 -17.31
N ALA A 24 8.86 9.83 -18.25
CA ALA A 24 10.04 10.63 -17.94
C ALA A 24 9.68 11.75 -16.97
N GLY A 25 10.43 11.83 -15.85
CA GLY A 25 10.17 12.78 -14.76
C GLY A 25 8.87 12.51 -13.98
N ARG A 26 8.25 11.32 -14.12
CA ARG A 26 6.95 10.98 -13.50
C ARG A 26 5.84 11.99 -13.83
N ARG A 27 5.86 12.55 -15.05
CA ARG A 27 4.83 13.49 -15.50
C ARG A 27 3.49 12.76 -15.68
N PRO A 28 2.36 13.31 -15.19
CA PRO A 28 1.05 12.66 -15.26
C PRO A 28 0.42 12.75 -16.66
N LEU A 29 1.13 12.29 -17.70
CA LEU A 29 0.72 12.39 -19.10
C LEU A 29 -0.51 11.54 -19.43
N PHE A 30 -0.70 10.43 -18.74
CA PHE A 30 -1.70 9.41 -19.11
C PHE A 30 -3.05 9.60 -18.43
N GLY A 31 -3.19 10.56 -17.52
CA GLY A 31 -4.46 10.80 -16.85
C GLY A 31 -4.35 11.59 -15.56
N SER A 32 -5.46 11.62 -14.82
CA SER A 32 -5.53 12.25 -13.51
C SER A 32 -6.46 11.46 -12.59
N CYS A 33 -6.46 11.80 -11.30
CA CYS A 33 -7.38 11.18 -10.34
C CYS A 33 -8.66 12.01 -10.23
N ARG A 34 -9.80 11.33 -10.31
CA ARG A 34 -11.15 11.84 -10.07
C ARG A 34 -11.95 10.75 -9.35
N ASP A 35 -12.61 11.09 -8.25
CA ASP A 35 -13.47 10.18 -7.46
C ASP A 35 -12.81 8.82 -7.16
N ASP A 36 -11.60 8.86 -6.61
CA ASP A 36 -10.77 7.68 -6.30
C ASP A 36 -10.44 6.76 -7.47
N ARG A 37 -10.57 7.27 -8.70
CA ARG A 37 -10.29 6.53 -9.94
C ARG A 37 -9.35 7.30 -10.83
N VAL A 38 -8.61 6.56 -11.65
CA VAL A 38 -7.79 7.16 -12.70
C VAL A 38 -8.69 7.39 -13.92
N GLN A 39 -8.87 8.66 -14.28
CA GLN A 39 -9.45 9.05 -15.56
C GLN A 39 -8.32 9.21 -16.57
N LEU A 40 -8.35 8.41 -17.64
CA LEU A 40 -7.33 8.47 -18.67
C LEU A 40 -7.46 9.74 -19.53
N SER A 41 -6.31 10.31 -19.86
CA SER A 41 -6.21 11.32 -20.92
C SER A 41 -6.24 10.64 -22.29
N PRO A 42 -6.39 11.41 -23.40
CA PRO A 42 -6.19 10.87 -24.74
C PRO A 42 -4.83 10.16 -24.91
N ALA A 43 -3.78 10.65 -24.24
CA ALA A 43 -2.49 9.98 -24.23
C ALA A 43 -2.51 8.65 -23.46
N GLY A 44 -3.23 8.60 -22.33
CA GLY A 44 -3.51 7.37 -21.58
C GLY A 44 -4.23 6.32 -22.42
N GLU A 45 -5.18 6.76 -23.23
CA GLU A 45 -5.94 5.91 -24.14
C GLU A 45 -5.05 5.30 -25.25
N VAL A 46 -4.13 6.09 -25.81
CA VAL A 46 -3.14 5.60 -26.78
C VAL A 46 -2.26 4.51 -26.18
N VAL A 47 -1.69 4.73 -24.99
CA VAL A 47 -0.81 3.74 -24.36
C VAL A 47 -1.55 2.47 -23.97
N ARG A 48 -2.82 2.59 -23.54
CA ARG A 48 -3.70 1.46 -23.25
C ARG A 48 -3.97 0.63 -24.50
N ARG A 49 -4.45 1.28 -25.57
CA ARG A 49 -4.79 0.61 -26.83
C ARG A 49 -3.58 -0.11 -27.41
N ARG A 50 -2.42 0.55 -27.51
CA ARG A 50 -1.20 -0.07 -28.06
C ARG A 50 -0.72 -1.26 -27.25
N TRP A 51 -0.94 -1.27 -25.94
CA TRP A 51 -0.53 -2.41 -25.10
C TRP A 51 -1.39 -3.63 -25.38
N LEU A 52 -2.69 -3.43 -25.55
CA LEU A 52 -3.65 -4.48 -25.92
C LEU A 52 -3.48 -4.96 -27.37
N GLU A 53 -2.81 -4.18 -28.23
CA GLU A 53 -2.46 -4.56 -29.60
C GLU A 53 -1.16 -5.37 -29.69
N ILE A 54 -0.35 -5.47 -28.63
CA ILE A 54 0.90 -6.25 -28.64
C ILE A 54 0.69 -7.68 -29.18
N PRO A 55 -0.35 -8.45 -28.75
CA PRO A 55 -0.57 -9.81 -29.23
C PRO A 55 -0.84 -9.89 -30.74
N LYS A 56 -1.37 -8.83 -31.37
CA LYS A 56 -1.59 -8.78 -32.83
C LYS A 56 -0.29 -8.82 -33.63
N HIS A 57 0.79 -8.30 -33.04
CA HIS A 57 2.11 -8.24 -33.68
C HIS A 57 3.07 -9.31 -33.14
N ARG A 58 2.74 -9.93 -31.99
CA ARG A 58 3.52 -10.96 -31.31
C ARG A 58 2.59 -12.05 -30.73
N PRO A 59 2.12 -13.01 -31.56
CA PRO A 59 1.14 -14.02 -31.14
C PRO A 59 1.58 -14.90 -29.96
N GLY A 60 2.89 -15.12 -29.77
CA GLY A 60 3.47 -15.82 -28.61
C GLY A 60 3.39 -15.05 -27.28
N ILE A 61 2.75 -13.86 -27.27
CA ILE A 61 2.61 -12.99 -26.10
C ILE A 61 1.13 -12.65 -25.84
N GLU A 62 0.71 -12.63 -24.58
CA GLU A 62 -0.57 -12.08 -24.13
C GLU A 62 -0.39 -10.94 -23.12
N THR A 63 -1.29 -9.95 -23.15
CA THR A 63 -1.12 -8.69 -22.40
C THR A 63 -2.40 -8.20 -21.71
N ASN A 64 -3.37 -9.09 -21.48
CA ASN A 64 -4.74 -8.76 -21.03
C ASN A 64 -4.83 -8.16 -19.61
N THR A 65 -3.75 -8.16 -18.83
CA THR A 65 -3.72 -7.47 -17.53
C THR A 65 -2.91 -6.20 -17.69
N LEU A 66 -3.58 -5.06 -17.64
CA LEU A 66 -2.99 -3.74 -17.72
C LEU A 66 -3.73 -2.78 -16.79
N VAL A 67 -2.97 -1.92 -16.13
CA VAL A 67 -3.44 -0.74 -15.45
C VAL A 67 -2.59 0.45 -15.88
N VAL A 68 -3.26 1.50 -16.36
CA VAL A 68 -2.63 2.77 -16.70
C VAL A 68 -2.90 3.74 -15.55
N MET A 69 -1.83 4.26 -14.98
CA MET A 69 -1.80 5.27 -13.93
C MET A 69 -1.48 6.63 -14.58
N PRO A 70 -1.69 7.77 -13.90
CA PRO A 70 -1.40 9.08 -14.47
C PRO A 70 0.02 9.22 -15.04
N ASP A 71 1.03 8.71 -14.35
CA ASP A 71 2.45 8.89 -14.66
C ASP A 71 3.21 7.58 -14.96
N HIS A 72 2.53 6.43 -14.96
CA HIS A 72 3.14 5.12 -15.24
C HIS A 72 2.07 4.11 -15.65
N LEU A 73 2.48 2.91 -16.04
CA LEU A 73 1.58 1.77 -16.21
C LEU A 73 2.19 0.52 -15.61
N HIS A 74 1.32 -0.40 -15.21
CA HIS A 74 1.64 -1.75 -14.80
C HIS A 74 0.95 -2.72 -15.75
N GLY A 75 1.69 -3.63 -16.36
CA GLY A 75 1.11 -4.66 -17.21
C GLY A 75 1.77 -6.01 -16.99
N ILE A 76 1.00 -7.07 -17.12
CA ILE A 76 1.54 -8.44 -17.12
C ILE A 76 1.64 -8.89 -18.56
N VAL A 77 2.86 -9.27 -18.94
CA VAL A 77 3.18 -9.90 -20.22
C VAL A 77 3.31 -11.39 -19.97
N TYR A 78 2.41 -12.18 -20.56
CA TYR A 78 2.51 -13.62 -20.54
C TYR A 78 3.20 -14.09 -21.81
N VAL A 79 4.38 -14.70 -21.68
CA VAL A 79 5.09 -15.36 -22.76
C VAL A 79 4.62 -16.81 -22.79
N LYS A 80 3.95 -17.21 -23.88
CA LYS A 80 3.32 -18.53 -24.03
C LYS A 80 4.27 -19.63 -24.48
N GLU A 81 5.27 -19.23 -25.26
CA GLU A 81 6.26 -20.10 -25.85
C GLU A 81 7.62 -19.40 -25.84
N PRO A 82 8.74 -20.14 -25.85
CA PRO A 82 10.07 -19.53 -25.90
C PRO A 82 10.18 -18.53 -27.06
N LEU A 83 10.53 -17.29 -26.75
CA LEU A 83 10.63 -16.24 -27.75
C LEU A 83 12.00 -16.32 -28.46
N PRO A 84 12.05 -16.07 -29.78
CA PRO A 84 13.33 -15.98 -30.49
C PRO A 84 14.18 -14.78 -30.04
N LYS A 85 13.57 -13.82 -29.35
CA LYS A 85 14.22 -12.61 -28.83
C LYS A 85 13.64 -12.25 -27.45
N PRO A 86 14.43 -11.67 -26.54
CA PRO A 86 13.96 -11.29 -25.21
C PRO A 86 12.72 -10.38 -25.24
N VAL A 87 11.80 -10.57 -24.27
CA VAL A 87 10.58 -9.77 -24.13
C VAL A 87 10.85 -8.25 -24.08
N GLY A 88 12.04 -7.86 -23.58
CA GLY A 88 12.48 -6.47 -23.55
C GLY A 88 12.49 -5.78 -24.92
N LEU A 89 12.68 -6.52 -26.02
CA LEU A 89 12.58 -5.94 -27.37
C LEU A 89 11.12 -5.66 -27.78
N THR A 90 10.16 -6.47 -27.32
CA THR A 90 8.74 -6.17 -27.46
C THR A 90 8.39 -4.89 -26.69
N ILE A 91 8.87 -4.75 -25.45
CA ILE A 91 8.67 -3.55 -24.63
C ILE A 91 9.30 -2.31 -25.29
N ARG A 92 10.51 -2.43 -25.84
CA ARG A 92 11.15 -1.34 -26.60
C ARG A 92 10.31 -0.91 -27.80
N GLY A 93 9.81 -1.87 -28.58
CA GLY A 93 8.93 -1.61 -29.73
C GLY A 93 7.65 -0.89 -29.31
N TYR A 94 7.01 -1.34 -28.22
CA TYR A 94 5.86 -0.68 -27.63
C TYR A 94 6.16 0.78 -27.24
N LYS A 95 7.23 1.03 -26.48
CA LYS A 95 7.62 2.39 -26.06
C LYS A 95 7.84 3.31 -27.26
N SER A 96 8.52 2.80 -28.30
CA SER A 96 8.78 3.54 -29.54
C SER A 96 7.47 3.89 -30.27
N GLY A 97 6.61 2.91 -30.52
CA GLY A 97 5.33 3.11 -31.21
C GLY A 97 4.39 4.06 -30.45
N ALA A 98 4.30 3.92 -29.13
CA ALA A 98 3.55 4.84 -28.28
C ALA A 98 4.12 6.26 -28.34
N THR A 99 5.44 6.43 -28.26
CA THR A 99 6.08 7.75 -28.36
C THR A 99 5.76 8.42 -29.69
N SER A 100 5.90 7.71 -30.81
CA SER A 100 5.62 8.24 -32.15
C SER A 100 4.17 8.65 -32.35
N GLU A 101 3.21 7.92 -31.76
CA GLU A 101 1.81 8.33 -31.81
C GLU A 101 1.50 9.52 -30.89
N LEU A 102 2.03 9.51 -29.67
CA LEU A 102 1.82 10.60 -28.71
C LEU A 102 2.42 11.92 -29.21
N ARG A 103 3.58 11.90 -29.87
CA ARG A 103 4.18 13.07 -30.50
C ARG A 103 3.27 13.70 -31.56
N ARG A 104 2.59 12.86 -32.34
CA ARG A 104 1.60 13.31 -33.35
C ARG A 104 0.32 13.82 -32.68
N LEU A 105 -0.23 13.06 -31.74
CA LEU A 105 -1.47 13.40 -31.03
C LEU A 105 -1.36 14.72 -30.27
N LEU A 106 -0.21 14.98 -29.64
CA LEU A 106 0.02 16.16 -28.80
C LEU A 106 0.73 17.29 -29.56
N ASN A 107 0.93 17.15 -30.88
CA ASN A 107 1.66 18.08 -31.73
C ASN A 107 3.01 18.53 -31.12
N ASN A 108 3.78 17.58 -30.59
CA ASN A 108 5.04 17.83 -29.92
C ASN A 108 6.09 16.82 -30.37
N PRO A 109 6.92 17.13 -31.38
CA PRO A 109 7.87 16.17 -31.96
C PRO A 109 9.04 15.83 -31.01
N THR A 110 9.34 16.69 -30.04
CA THR A 110 10.42 16.50 -29.06
C THR A 110 9.92 15.91 -27.75
N LEU A 111 8.63 15.55 -27.66
CA LEU A 111 8.06 14.94 -26.46
C LEU A 111 8.89 13.72 -26.05
N ASP A 112 9.55 13.85 -24.91
CA ASP A 112 10.03 12.72 -24.15
C ASP A 112 8.85 12.12 -23.40
N VAL A 113 8.68 10.80 -23.44
CA VAL A 113 7.52 10.13 -22.84
C VAL A 113 7.95 9.27 -21.67
N TRP A 114 9.05 8.54 -21.78
CA TRP A 114 9.36 7.42 -20.89
C TRP A 114 10.68 7.62 -20.17
N GLU A 115 10.73 7.20 -18.90
CA GLU A 115 12.00 6.98 -18.23
C GLU A 115 12.81 5.89 -18.95
N GLU A 116 14.14 5.95 -18.85
CA GLU A 116 15.02 4.93 -19.43
C GLU A 116 14.77 3.54 -18.79
N GLY A 117 14.74 2.51 -19.66
CA GLY A 117 14.48 1.13 -19.26
C GLY A 117 13.04 0.84 -18.85
N TYR A 118 12.87 -0.17 -18.00
CA TYR A 118 11.62 -0.53 -17.33
C TYR A 118 11.95 -1.33 -16.06
N ASN A 119 11.02 -1.33 -15.09
CA ASN A 119 11.12 -2.22 -13.94
C ASN A 119 10.35 -3.51 -14.21
N ASP A 120 10.88 -4.63 -13.73
CA ASP A 120 10.21 -5.92 -13.86
C ASP A 120 10.10 -6.69 -12.55
N ARG A 121 9.19 -7.66 -12.56
CA ARG A 121 9.11 -8.72 -11.57
C ARG A 121 8.64 -9.99 -12.25
N ILE A 122 9.40 -11.07 -12.05
CA ILE A 122 9.07 -12.38 -12.61
C ILE A 122 8.05 -13.07 -11.72
N VAL A 123 6.95 -13.54 -12.31
CA VAL A 123 5.87 -14.26 -11.62
C VAL A 123 5.85 -15.69 -12.14
N MET A 124 6.39 -16.61 -11.35
CA MET A 124 6.64 -18.00 -11.77
C MET A 124 5.53 -18.99 -11.37
N CYS A 125 4.53 -18.57 -10.58
CA CYS A 125 3.50 -19.44 -10.02
C CYS A 125 2.09 -18.86 -10.26
N SER A 126 1.13 -19.72 -10.61
CA SER A 126 -0.28 -19.36 -10.87
C SER A 126 -0.95 -18.66 -9.68
N ASP A 127 -0.68 -19.12 -8.46
CA ASP A 127 -1.33 -18.58 -7.25
C ASP A 127 -0.79 -17.19 -6.93
N THR A 128 0.51 -16.98 -7.18
CA THR A 128 1.13 -15.65 -7.12
C THR A 128 0.52 -14.74 -8.18
N LEU A 129 0.26 -15.24 -9.39
CA LEU A 129 -0.30 -14.45 -10.48
C LEU A 129 -1.69 -13.88 -10.14
N GLN A 130 -2.59 -14.67 -9.56
CA GLN A 130 -3.92 -14.15 -9.18
C GLN A 130 -3.82 -13.02 -8.14
N THR A 131 -2.90 -13.17 -7.17
CA THR A 131 -2.64 -12.15 -6.16
C THR A 131 -2.07 -10.87 -6.79
N GLU A 132 -1.08 -10.99 -7.69
CA GLU A 132 -0.50 -9.85 -8.39
C GLU A 132 -1.54 -9.15 -9.28
N ARG A 133 -2.43 -9.90 -9.95
CA ARG A 133 -3.52 -9.32 -10.75
C ARG A 133 -4.48 -8.48 -9.90
N HIS A 134 -4.87 -8.98 -8.72
CA HIS A 134 -5.69 -8.21 -7.79
C HIS A 134 -4.96 -6.95 -7.31
N TYR A 135 -3.69 -7.08 -6.92
CA TYR A 135 -2.89 -5.95 -6.46
C TYR A 135 -2.78 -4.85 -7.51
N ILE A 136 -2.47 -5.20 -8.77
CA ILE A 136 -2.32 -4.21 -9.85
C ILE A 136 -3.65 -3.52 -10.13
N ARG A 137 -4.77 -4.25 -10.15
CA ARG A 137 -6.11 -3.69 -10.39
C ARG A 137 -6.54 -2.69 -9.34
N ASP A 138 -6.10 -2.85 -8.10
CA ASP A 138 -6.39 -1.91 -7.00
C ASP A 138 -5.41 -0.70 -6.98
N ASN A 139 -4.28 -0.75 -7.69
CA ASN A 139 -3.31 0.35 -7.72
C ASN A 139 -3.90 1.72 -8.09
N PRO A 140 -4.79 1.87 -9.09
CA PRO A 140 -5.42 3.14 -9.45
C PRO A 140 -6.10 3.79 -8.25
N ARG A 141 -6.92 3.01 -7.54
CA ARG A 141 -7.67 3.47 -6.37
C ARG A 141 -6.72 3.91 -5.26
N ARG A 142 -5.75 3.06 -4.91
CA ARG A 142 -4.76 3.40 -3.87
C ARG A 142 -3.91 4.61 -4.22
N TYR A 143 -3.54 4.78 -5.49
CA TYR A 143 -2.79 5.95 -5.93
C TYR A 143 -3.63 7.21 -5.77
N CYS A 144 -4.91 7.18 -6.17
CA CYS A 144 -5.79 8.32 -6.08
C CYS A 144 -6.10 8.71 -4.63
N LEU A 145 -6.40 7.74 -3.76
CA LEU A 145 -6.59 7.97 -2.33
C LEU A 145 -5.35 8.60 -1.67
N ARG A 146 -4.16 8.10 -2.00
CA ARG A 146 -2.91 8.70 -1.49
C ARG A 146 -2.68 10.13 -1.97
N LYS A 147 -3.13 10.45 -3.18
CA LYS A 147 -3.02 11.79 -3.74
C LYS A 147 -4.05 12.74 -3.11
N ALA A 148 -5.23 12.23 -2.76
CA ALA A 148 -6.28 12.98 -2.07
C ALA A 148 -5.95 13.25 -0.60
N HIS A 149 -5.25 12.33 0.07
CA HIS A 149 -4.92 12.41 1.50
C HIS A 149 -3.41 12.28 1.78
N PRO A 150 -2.56 13.18 1.23
CA PRO A 150 -1.11 13.01 1.29
C PRO A 150 -0.56 13.01 2.72
N ASP A 151 -1.17 13.75 3.63
CA ASP A 151 -0.87 13.86 5.05
C ASP A 151 -1.01 12.51 5.78
N LEU A 152 -2.01 11.70 5.41
CA LEU A 152 -2.26 10.39 6.02
C LEU A 152 -1.26 9.32 5.56
N PHE A 153 -0.52 9.55 4.48
CA PHE A 153 0.41 8.57 3.89
C PHE A 153 1.88 8.97 4.00
N VAL A 154 2.21 9.87 4.92
CA VAL A 154 3.57 10.29 5.24
C VAL A 154 3.97 9.74 6.62
N ARG A 155 5.23 9.30 6.72
CA ARG A 155 5.82 8.87 7.98
C ARG A 155 6.44 10.05 8.70
N VAL A 156 6.07 10.24 9.97
CA VAL A 156 6.77 11.13 10.90
C VAL A 156 7.78 10.33 11.69
N ASN A 157 9.06 10.73 11.65
CA ASN A 157 10.16 9.98 12.29
C ASN A 157 10.38 10.36 13.76
N ARG A 158 9.94 11.56 14.15
CA ARG A 158 10.01 12.08 15.52
C ARG A 158 8.66 12.70 15.82
N LEU A 159 7.78 11.92 16.42
CA LEU A 159 6.46 12.32 16.83
C LEU A 159 6.48 12.67 18.31
N ASP A 160 6.16 13.93 18.60
CA ASP A 160 6.04 14.42 19.97
C ASP A 160 4.56 14.63 20.28
N SER A 161 4.09 14.04 21.39
CA SER A 161 2.71 14.20 21.87
C SER A 161 2.67 13.99 23.38
N PRO A 162 1.85 14.74 24.14
CA PRO A 162 1.72 14.57 25.59
C PRO A 162 1.31 13.15 26.02
N ARG A 163 0.59 12.43 25.15
CA ARG A 163 0.17 11.05 25.42
C ARG A 163 1.30 10.05 25.27
N LEU A 164 2.32 10.35 24.47
CA LEU A 164 3.42 9.44 24.21
C LEU A 164 4.44 9.44 25.37
N PRO A 165 4.98 8.27 25.74
CA PRO A 165 6.09 8.19 26.68
C PRO A 165 7.32 8.95 26.18
N THR A 166 7.89 9.83 27.01
CA THR A 166 8.99 10.75 26.63
C THR A 166 10.39 10.14 26.70
N SER A 167 10.55 8.97 27.30
CA SER A 167 11.84 8.30 27.46
C SER A 167 12.36 7.64 26.16
N MET A 168 11.62 7.75 25.06
CA MET A 168 11.97 7.17 23.77
C MET A 168 11.46 8.04 22.60
N THR A 169 12.01 7.82 21.41
CA THR A 169 11.54 8.48 20.19
C THR A 169 10.45 7.65 19.53
N TRP A 170 9.37 8.31 19.14
CA TRP A 170 8.26 7.68 18.42
C TRP A 170 8.27 8.05 16.94
N ALA A 171 7.96 7.06 16.11
CA ALA A 171 7.57 7.27 14.73
C ALA A 171 6.08 6.99 14.56
N GLY A 172 5.43 7.74 13.67
CA GLY A 172 4.01 7.63 13.36
C GLY A 172 3.73 7.57 11.85
N TYR A 173 2.63 6.92 11.48
CA TYR A 173 2.11 6.86 10.12
C TYR A 173 0.58 6.81 10.15
N GLY A 174 -0.11 7.66 9.40
CA GLY A 174 -1.57 7.77 9.43
C GLY A 174 -2.04 9.06 10.10
N ASN A 175 -3.24 9.04 10.67
CA ASN A 175 -3.85 10.23 11.26
C ASN A 175 -3.29 10.51 12.68
N LEU A 176 -2.37 11.46 12.78
CA LEU A 176 -1.75 11.84 14.06
C LEU A 176 -2.76 12.40 15.07
N PHE A 177 -3.84 13.03 14.61
CA PHE A 177 -4.89 13.62 15.46
C PHE A 177 -5.68 12.58 16.26
N LEU A 178 -5.52 11.28 15.96
CA LEU A 178 -6.09 10.23 16.81
C LEU A 178 -5.51 10.23 18.23
N LEU A 179 -4.29 10.75 18.44
CA LEU A 179 -3.73 10.93 19.78
C LEU A 179 -4.43 12.03 20.58
N ASP A 180 -5.08 12.98 19.91
CA ASP A 180 -5.75 14.11 20.54
C ASP A 180 -7.22 13.79 20.88
N LYS A 181 -7.71 12.61 20.47
CA LYS A 181 -9.07 12.17 20.81
C LYS A 181 -9.23 12.06 22.33
N PRO A 182 -10.40 12.42 22.88
CA PRO A 182 -10.59 12.50 24.33
C PRO A 182 -10.44 11.12 24.99
N VAL A 183 -11.02 10.10 24.38
CA VAL A 183 -11.09 8.74 24.92
C VAL A 183 -10.22 7.81 24.07
N LEU A 184 -9.11 7.35 24.67
CA LEU A 184 -8.29 6.25 24.16
C LEU A 184 -8.48 5.05 25.08
N LEU A 185 -8.85 3.89 24.53
CA LEU A 185 -9.08 2.68 25.32
C LEU A 185 -8.08 1.59 24.95
N PRO A 186 -7.43 0.96 25.95
CA PRO A 186 -6.48 -0.11 25.69
C PRO A 186 -7.23 -1.40 25.35
N VAL A 187 -6.85 -2.06 24.26
CA VAL A 187 -7.35 -3.41 23.94
C VAL A 187 -6.28 -4.43 24.28
N GLN A 188 -6.52 -5.18 25.36
CA GLN A 188 -5.67 -6.27 25.80
C GLN A 188 -6.55 -7.48 26.13
N VAL A 189 -6.36 -8.57 25.39
CA VAL A 189 -7.15 -9.79 25.57
C VAL A 189 -6.27 -10.94 26.03
N SER A 190 -6.64 -11.57 27.14
CA SER A 190 -6.02 -12.82 27.60
C SER A 190 -6.19 -13.94 26.57
N ARG A 191 -5.18 -14.81 26.45
CA ARG A 191 -5.27 -16.00 25.59
C ARG A 191 -6.24 -17.05 26.13
N SER A 192 -6.58 -16.99 27.42
CA SER A 192 -7.47 -17.91 28.12
C SER A 192 -8.83 -17.28 28.44
N VAL A 193 -9.19 -16.18 27.77
CA VAL A 193 -10.48 -15.51 27.97
C VAL A 193 -11.64 -16.47 27.67
N ALA A 194 -12.64 -16.50 28.54
CA ALA A 194 -13.83 -17.32 28.30
C ALA A 194 -14.62 -16.77 27.10
N PRO A 195 -15.33 -17.61 26.32
CA PRO A 195 -16.11 -17.13 25.18
C PRO A 195 -17.17 -16.08 25.57
N GLU A 196 -17.82 -16.24 26.71
CA GLU A 196 -18.81 -15.29 27.24
C GLU A 196 -18.19 -13.93 27.60
N GLU A 197 -17.01 -13.93 28.22
CA GLU A 197 -16.26 -12.70 28.53
C GLU A 197 -15.80 -12.00 27.25
N MET A 198 -15.40 -12.76 26.23
CA MET A 198 -15.02 -12.21 24.92
C MET A 198 -16.22 -11.53 24.23
N GLU A 199 -17.41 -12.12 24.28
CA GLU A 199 -18.61 -11.50 23.70
C GLU A 199 -19.03 -10.24 24.49
N SER A 200 -18.93 -10.26 25.81
CA SER A 200 -19.16 -9.07 26.65
C SER A 200 -18.19 -7.94 26.30
N LEU A 201 -16.89 -8.25 26.16
CA LEU A 201 -15.87 -7.27 25.74
C LEU A 201 -16.14 -6.72 24.35
N LYS A 202 -16.58 -7.55 23.40
CA LYS A 202 -16.95 -7.09 22.05
C LYS A 202 -18.12 -6.11 22.10
N ALA A 203 -19.12 -6.37 22.93
CA ALA A 203 -20.28 -5.49 23.09
C ALA A 203 -19.87 -4.12 23.67
N ASP A 204 -19.07 -4.11 24.74
CA ASP A 204 -18.55 -2.87 25.33
C ASP A 204 -17.68 -2.09 24.33
N VAL A 205 -16.73 -2.76 23.65
CA VAL A 205 -15.91 -2.10 22.62
C VAL A 205 -16.79 -1.55 21.49
N ALA A 206 -17.86 -2.24 21.11
CA ALA A 206 -18.78 -1.74 20.10
C ALA A 206 -19.45 -0.44 20.54
N GLU A 207 -19.96 -0.38 21.77
CA GLU A 207 -20.58 0.80 22.34
C GLU A 207 -19.60 1.98 22.46
N GLN A 208 -18.40 1.73 23.02
CA GLN A 208 -17.36 2.75 23.17
C GLN A 208 -16.89 3.29 21.81
N THR A 209 -16.77 2.41 20.82
CA THR A 209 -16.41 2.79 19.45
C THR A 209 -17.49 3.67 18.83
N ALA A 210 -18.77 3.32 19.01
CA ALA A 210 -19.90 4.14 18.56
C ALA A 210 -19.93 5.51 19.24
N ALA A 211 -19.48 5.59 20.50
CA ALA A 211 -19.29 6.85 21.24
C ALA A 211 -18.04 7.64 20.80
N GLY A 212 -17.24 7.14 19.86
CA GLY A 212 -16.07 7.83 19.30
C GLY A 212 -14.75 7.57 20.04
N ALA A 213 -14.69 6.58 20.91
CA ALA A 213 -13.44 6.13 21.52
C ALA A 213 -12.51 5.49 20.48
N VAL A 214 -11.20 5.65 20.68
CA VAL A 214 -10.18 5.06 19.81
C VAL A 214 -9.55 3.87 20.51
N MET A 215 -9.54 2.71 19.84
CA MET A 215 -8.96 1.50 20.41
C MET A 215 -7.45 1.45 20.15
N VAL A 216 -6.67 1.21 21.20
CA VAL A 216 -5.20 1.24 21.18
C VAL A 216 -4.65 -0.12 21.57
N SER A 217 -3.85 -0.73 20.69
CA SER A 217 -3.22 -2.04 20.95
C SER A 217 -2.14 -2.37 19.93
N PRO A 218 -1.19 -3.26 20.24
CA PRO A 218 -0.36 -3.88 19.21
C PRO A 218 -1.13 -4.93 18.35
N PHE A 219 -2.34 -5.33 18.75
CA PHE A 219 -3.24 -6.24 18.02
C PHE A 219 -2.57 -7.55 17.56
N LEU A 220 -1.89 -8.23 18.48
CA LEU A 220 -1.05 -9.39 18.21
C LEU A 220 -1.79 -10.70 18.41
N SER A 221 -2.60 -10.79 19.48
CA SER A 221 -3.32 -12.00 19.86
C SER A 221 -4.56 -12.22 18.98
N PRO A 222 -5.06 -13.46 18.84
CA PRO A 222 -6.31 -13.73 18.12
C PRO A 222 -7.50 -12.92 18.65
N GLY A 223 -7.61 -12.78 19.97
CA GLY A 223 -8.66 -11.99 20.61
C GLY A 223 -8.56 -10.51 20.29
N GLU A 224 -7.36 -9.93 20.39
CA GLU A 224 -7.15 -8.52 20.01
C GLU A 224 -7.47 -8.29 18.54
N LYS A 225 -7.10 -9.22 17.64
CA LYS A 225 -7.43 -9.13 16.22
C LYS A 225 -8.94 -9.24 15.95
N ALA A 226 -9.67 -10.02 16.74
CA ALA A 226 -11.12 -10.08 16.66
C ALA A 226 -11.76 -8.74 17.06
N ILE A 227 -11.25 -8.11 18.12
CA ILE A 227 -11.66 -6.75 18.52
C ILE A 227 -11.32 -5.74 17.43
N ALA A 228 -10.10 -5.77 16.87
CA ALA A 228 -9.73 -4.90 15.76
C ALA A 228 -10.69 -5.07 14.59
N ALA A 229 -11.01 -6.30 14.19
CA ALA A 229 -11.95 -6.56 13.10
C ALA A 229 -13.34 -5.95 13.36
N LEU A 230 -13.84 -6.06 14.60
CA LEU A 230 -15.10 -5.43 15.01
C LEU A 230 -15.05 -3.91 14.91
N VAL A 231 -13.96 -3.27 15.38
CA VAL A 231 -13.81 -1.81 15.32
C VAL A 231 -13.72 -1.34 13.87
N MET A 232 -12.92 -2.02 13.05
CA MET A 232 -12.74 -1.67 11.63
C MET A 232 -14.04 -1.77 10.81
N ALA A 233 -14.98 -2.62 11.23
CA ALA A 233 -16.27 -2.81 10.59
C ALA A 233 -17.29 -1.70 10.92
N GLN A 234 -17.11 -0.96 12.02
CA GLN A 234 -17.97 0.15 12.38
C GLN A 234 -17.63 1.41 11.58
N GLU A 235 -18.62 2.28 11.33
CA GLU A 235 -18.44 3.50 10.52
C GLU A 235 -17.44 4.49 11.13
N HIS A 236 -17.48 4.67 12.45
CA HIS A 236 -16.59 5.61 13.16
C HIS A 236 -15.41 4.95 13.87
N GLY A 237 -15.22 3.64 13.67
CA GLY A 237 -14.17 2.89 14.35
C GLY A 237 -12.77 3.31 13.97
N SER A 238 -12.01 3.76 14.98
CA SER A 238 -10.64 4.25 14.82
C SER A 238 -9.66 3.42 15.65
N LEU A 239 -8.47 3.19 15.11
CA LEU A 239 -7.42 2.37 15.71
C LEU A 239 -6.09 3.12 15.84
N ILE A 240 -5.43 2.94 16.98
CA ILE A 240 -3.99 3.18 17.14
C ILE A 240 -3.29 1.82 17.26
N LEU A 241 -2.53 1.45 16.22
CA LEU A 241 -1.79 0.20 16.13
C LEU A 241 -0.33 0.40 16.52
N LEU A 242 0.15 -0.34 17.52
CA LEU A 242 1.58 -0.38 17.85
C LEU A 242 2.31 -1.44 17.01
N LYS A 243 3.33 -1.01 16.26
CA LYS A 243 4.15 -1.86 15.41
C LYS A 243 5.46 -2.26 16.13
N PRO A 244 5.77 -3.56 16.25
CA PRO A 244 6.93 -4.04 17.00
C PRO A 244 8.25 -3.96 16.24
N ASP A 245 8.30 -3.65 14.96
CA ASP A 245 9.47 -3.82 14.10
C ASP A 245 9.92 -2.52 13.41
N GLY A 246 9.43 -1.37 13.89
CA GLY A 246 9.68 -0.08 13.27
C GLY A 246 9.09 0.00 11.86
N PHE A 247 9.45 1.06 11.12
CA PHE A 247 8.93 1.26 9.76
C PHE A 247 9.99 0.93 8.71
N PRO A 248 9.77 -0.07 7.83
CA PRO A 248 10.64 -0.27 6.68
C PRO A 248 10.66 0.97 5.76
N PRO A 249 11.70 1.12 4.91
CA PRO A 249 11.68 2.10 3.83
C PRO A 249 10.40 1.94 2.99
N LEU A 250 9.76 3.05 2.64
CA LEU A 250 8.52 3.09 1.85
C LEU A 250 7.33 2.34 2.49
N TYR A 251 7.32 2.18 3.81
CA TYR A 251 6.19 1.60 4.53
C TYR A 251 4.88 2.29 4.16
N LYS A 252 3.85 1.46 4.00
CA LYS A 252 2.44 1.85 3.93
C LYS A 252 1.59 0.67 4.40
N PRO A 253 0.45 0.92 5.06
CA PRO A 253 -0.49 -0.15 5.37
C PRO A 253 -1.03 -0.79 4.07
N SER A 254 -1.55 -2.00 4.20
CA SER A 254 -2.14 -2.77 3.11
C SER A 254 -3.50 -3.35 3.52
N GLY A 255 -4.31 -3.71 2.52
CA GLY A 255 -5.66 -4.25 2.75
C GLY A 255 -6.53 -3.27 3.51
N VAL A 256 -7.32 -3.79 4.46
CA VAL A 256 -8.28 -3.00 5.26
C VAL A 256 -7.61 -1.84 6.01
N TYR A 257 -6.38 -2.02 6.50
CA TYR A 257 -5.63 -0.95 7.14
C TYR A 257 -5.29 0.20 6.20
N PHE A 258 -5.12 -0.05 4.90
CA PHE A 258 -4.93 1.02 3.91
C PHE A 258 -6.18 1.88 3.80
N ASP A 259 -7.36 1.25 3.78
CA ASP A 259 -8.64 1.95 3.64
C ASP A 259 -8.96 2.76 4.91
N LEU A 260 -8.72 2.19 6.10
CA LEU A 260 -8.82 2.93 7.37
C LEU A 260 -7.87 4.13 7.41
N CYS A 261 -6.65 3.95 6.92
CA CYS A 261 -5.67 5.03 6.81
C CYS A 261 -6.18 6.14 5.88
N ALA A 262 -6.71 5.79 4.71
CA ALA A 262 -7.29 6.75 3.77
C ALA A 262 -8.51 7.50 4.34
N GLN A 263 -9.28 6.84 5.22
CA GLN A 263 -10.44 7.43 5.89
C GLN A 263 -10.07 8.24 7.15
N GLY A 264 -8.78 8.36 7.49
CA GLY A 264 -8.34 9.05 8.71
C GLY A 264 -8.62 8.30 10.01
N ARG A 265 -8.91 7.00 9.94
CA ARG A 265 -9.31 6.15 11.08
C ARG A 265 -8.19 5.24 11.59
N LEU A 266 -6.97 5.40 11.07
CA LEU A 266 -5.81 4.62 11.51
C LEU A 266 -4.62 5.53 11.84
N LEU A 267 -3.98 5.22 12.97
CA LEU A 267 -2.64 5.66 13.30
C LEU A 267 -1.79 4.43 13.61
N VAL A 268 -0.63 4.32 12.99
CA VAL A 268 0.37 3.29 13.31
C VAL A 268 1.52 3.96 14.01
N LEU A 269 1.91 3.45 15.18
CA LEU A 269 2.99 3.96 16.00
C LEU A 269 4.09 2.92 16.18
N SER A 270 5.33 3.37 16.30
CA SER A 270 6.43 2.51 16.75
C SER A 270 7.50 3.32 17.47
N ALA A 271 7.90 2.83 18.64
CA ALA A 271 9.12 3.29 19.33
C ALA A 271 10.36 2.45 18.93
N PHE A 272 10.19 1.44 18.07
CA PHE A 272 11.29 0.58 17.65
C PHE A 272 11.93 1.07 16.35
N SER A 273 13.25 0.96 16.28
CA SER A 273 13.99 1.21 15.03
C SER A 273 13.86 0.02 14.08
N TYR A 274 13.71 0.31 12.79
CA TYR A 274 13.72 -0.72 11.74
C TYR A 274 15.16 -1.21 11.50
N THR A 275 15.37 -2.52 11.61
CA THR A 275 16.71 -3.14 11.52
C THR A 275 16.96 -3.88 10.20
N GLY A 276 16.09 -3.70 9.19
CA GLY A 276 16.22 -4.41 7.90
C GLY A 276 15.70 -5.84 7.89
N ARG A 277 15.46 -6.45 9.06
CA ARG A 277 14.97 -7.82 9.21
C ARG A 277 13.80 -7.86 10.19
N ARG A 278 12.87 -8.80 9.97
CA ARG A 278 11.77 -9.03 10.90
C ARG A 278 12.34 -9.51 12.24
N GLN A 279 12.09 -8.73 13.28
CA GLN A 279 12.50 -9.09 14.64
C GLN A 279 11.52 -10.12 15.23
N PRO A 280 12.00 -11.13 15.96
CA PRO A 280 11.12 -12.04 16.67
C PRO A 280 10.27 -11.27 17.68
N LEU A 281 9.01 -11.67 17.81
CA LEU A 281 8.09 -11.10 18.78
C LEU A 281 8.32 -11.81 20.12
N THR A 282 9.14 -11.21 20.99
CA THR A 282 9.43 -11.76 22.32
C THR A 282 8.36 -11.33 23.34
N ARG A 283 8.22 -12.13 24.41
CA ARG A 283 7.30 -11.80 25.52
C ARG A 283 7.60 -10.42 26.12
N GLU A 284 8.87 -10.10 26.34
CA GLU A 284 9.31 -8.81 26.86
C GLU A 284 8.84 -7.64 25.97
N ARG A 285 8.99 -7.76 24.65
CA ARG A 285 8.54 -6.71 23.71
C ARG A 285 7.03 -6.55 23.72
N CYS A 286 6.27 -7.66 23.81
CA CYS A 286 4.81 -7.60 23.95
C CYS A 286 4.41 -6.87 25.25
N LEU A 287 5.01 -7.24 26.38
CA LEU A 287 4.72 -6.62 27.67
C LEU A 287 5.05 -5.12 27.64
N ARG A 288 6.21 -4.76 27.06
CA ARG A 288 6.61 -3.36 26.90
C ARG A 288 5.62 -2.55 26.07
N MET A 289 5.12 -3.09 24.95
CA MET A 289 4.10 -2.41 24.15
C MET A 289 2.78 -2.27 24.92
N ASN A 290 2.40 -3.27 25.70
CA ASN A 290 1.20 -3.20 26.54
C ASN A 290 1.34 -2.11 27.62
N GLU A 291 2.51 -1.99 28.26
CA GLU A 291 2.80 -0.90 29.21
C GLU A 291 2.64 0.47 28.53
N TRP A 292 3.19 0.66 27.34
CA TRP A 292 3.04 1.91 26.59
C TRP A 292 1.59 2.21 26.23
N VAL A 293 0.82 1.20 25.83
CA VAL A 293 -0.61 1.34 25.55
C VAL A 293 -1.37 1.81 26.78
N GLN A 294 -1.11 1.22 27.95
CA GLN A 294 -1.73 1.64 29.21
C GLN A 294 -1.36 3.08 29.58
N GLU A 295 -0.09 3.47 29.41
CA GLU A 295 0.35 4.85 29.67
C GLU A 295 -0.33 5.86 28.73
N MET A 296 -0.45 5.55 27.44
CA MET A 296 -1.13 6.40 26.46
C MET A 296 -2.63 6.59 26.76
N CYS A 297 -3.28 5.52 27.21
CA CYS A 297 -4.72 5.53 27.48
C CYS A 297 -5.06 6.14 28.85
N GLY A 298 -4.20 5.93 29.87
CA GLY A 298 -4.42 6.47 31.22
C GLY A 298 -4.30 8.00 31.30
N LYS A 299 -3.65 8.64 30.33
CA LYS A 299 -3.61 10.09 30.17
C LYS A 299 -4.90 10.58 29.48
N ASN A 300 -6.04 10.52 30.15
CA ASN A 300 -7.25 11.17 29.63
C ASN A 300 -6.94 12.65 29.35
N ALA A 301 -7.20 13.12 28.13
CA ALA A 301 -6.99 14.51 27.76
C ALA A 301 -7.82 15.36 28.72
N ALA A 302 -7.16 16.13 29.59
CA ALA A 302 -7.83 17.17 30.33
C ALA A 302 -8.54 18.07 29.31
N PRO A 303 -9.83 18.41 29.50
CA PRO A 303 -10.49 19.36 28.63
C PRO A 303 -9.66 20.66 28.65
N GLN A 304 -9.22 21.10 27.47
CA GLN A 304 -8.69 22.45 27.28
C GLN A 304 -9.81 23.47 27.44
#